data_AF-B7QE64-F1
#
_entry.id   AF-B7QE64-F1
#
_cell.length_a   1.000
_cell.length_b   1.000
_cell.length_c   1.000
_cell.angle_alpha   90.00
_cell.angle_beta   90.00
_cell.angle_gamma   90.00
#
_symmetry.space_group_name_H-M   'P 1'
#
loop_
_entity.id
_entity.type
_entity.pdbx_description
1 polymer ?
#
loop_
_entity_poly.entity_id
_entity_poly.type
_entity_poly.pdbx_seq_one_letter_code
_entity_poly.pdbx_strand_id
1 'polypeptide(L)'
;MNKDDHNRLGLSAAKLLTEQGVDVIVLEARERVGGRTHTVKNDVVEWVDLGGSYVGPTQNHILRLSHELGVDTYKIFADLKSIHYSG
;
A
#
# COMPACT_ATOMS: atom_id res chain seq x y z
N MET A 1 3.53 12.03 -15.34
CA MET A 1 2.68 11.73 -14.17
C MET A 1 1.67 10.69 -14.63
N ASN A 2 1.88 9.41 -14.33
CA ASN A 2 1.06 8.30 -14.85
C ASN A 2 -0.19 8.09 -13.98
N LYS A 3 -1.26 7.60 -14.61
CA LYS A 3 -2.61 7.46 -14.02
C LYS A 3 -2.67 6.47 -12.83
N ASP A 4 -1.63 5.67 -12.61
CA ASP A 4 -1.58 4.59 -11.63
C ASP A 4 -1.39 5.03 -10.17
N ASP A 5 -1.18 6.31 -9.92
CA ASP A 5 -0.83 6.81 -8.58
C ASP A 5 -2.02 6.95 -7.61
N HIS A 6 -3.26 6.88 -8.12
CA HIS A 6 -4.42 7.44 -7.42
C HIS A 6 -5.19 6.49 -6.50
N ASN A 7 -5.12 5.16 -6.66
CA ASN A 7 -6.05 4.26 -5.96
C ASN A 7 -5.82 4.21 -4.42
N ARG A 8 -4.57 4.15 -3.94
CA ARG A 8 -4.29 4.15 -2.47
C ARG A 8 -4.76 5.44 -1.79
N LEU A 9 -4.66 6.56 -2.50
CA LEU A 9 -5.17 7.86 -2.05
C LEU A 9 -6.70 7.88 -2.12
N GLY A 10 -7.29 7.27 -3.14
CA GLY A 10 -8.75 7.13 -3.31
C GLY A 10 -9.41 6.33 -2.18
N LEU A 11 -8.86 5.16 -1.81
CA LEU A 11 -9.38 4.35 -0.71
C LEU A 11 -9.24 5.07 0.65
N SER A 12 -8.11 5.75 0.87
CA SER A 12 -7.90 6.55 2.09
C SER A 12 -8.91 7.70 2.19
N ALA A 13 -9.18 8.39 1.08
CA ALA A 13 -10.16 9.47 1.02
C ALA A 13 -11.59 8.94 1.23
N ALA A 14 -11.94 7.82 0.59
CA ALA A 14 -13.25 7.19 0.74
C ALA A 14 -13.52 6.77 2.18
N LYS A 15 -12.54 6.16 2.87
CA LYS A 15 -12.62 5.84 4.30
C LYS A 15 -12.93 7.09 5.12
N LEU A 16 -12.14 8.15 4.94
CA LEU A 16 -12.31 9.40 5.70
C LEU A 16 -13.69 10.03 5.48
N LEU A 17 -14.16 10.10 4.24
CA LEU A 17 -15.48 10.65 3.90
C LEU A 17 -16.62 9.79 4.49
N THR A 18 -16.50 8.47 4.41
CA THR A 18 -17.46 7.53 4.99
C THR A 18 -17.54 7.69 6.51
N GLU A 19 -16.41 7.87 7.19
CA GLU A 19 -16.35 8.14 8.64
C GLU A 19 -17.03 9.46 9.04
N GLN A 20 -17.15 10.42 8.11
CA GLN A 20 -17.90 11.66 8.30
C GLN A 20 -19.38 11.53 7.90
N GLY A 21 -19.86 10.33 7.59
CA GLY A 21 -21.26 10.08 7.21
C GLY A 21 -21.61 10.50 5.78
N VAL A 22 -20.62 10.75 4.92
CA VAL A 22 -20.84 11.03 3.50
C VAL A 22 -21.09 9.72 2.77
N ASP A 23 -22.11 9.71 1.90
CA ASP A 23 -22.35 8.58 0.99
C ASP A 23 -21.33 8.61 -0.17
N VAL A 24 -20.56 7.54 -0.32
CA VAL A 24 -19.37 7.48 -1.19
C VAL A 24 -19.43 6.26 -2.10
N ILE A 25 -19.15 6.48 -3.39
CA ILE A 25 -18.93 5.42 -4.37
C ILE A 25 -17.49 5.51 -4.88
N VAL A 26 -16.79 4.37 -4.92
CA VAL A 26 -15.45 4.24 -5.49
C VAL A 26 -15.53 3.46 -6.80
N LEU A 27 -15.06 4.05 -7.90
CA LEU A 27 -14.97 3.40 -9.21
C LEU A 27 -13.51 3.02 -9.49
N GLU A 28 -13.25 1.72 -9.66
CA GLU A 28 -11.94 1.16 -10.01
C GLU A 28 -12.00 0.54 -11.41
N ALA A 29 -10.98 0.81 -12.23
CA ALA A 29 -10.92 0.35 -13.61
C ALA A 29 -10.46 -1.12 -13.72
N ARG A 30 -9.69 -1.60 -12.74
CA ARG A 30 -9.19 -2.98 -12.66
C ARG A 30 -10.19 -3.88 -11.93
N GLU A 31 -10.00 -5.19 -12.05
CA GLU A 31 -10.75 -6.18 -11.26
C GLU A 31 -10.33 -6.26 -9.78
N ARG A 32 -9.40 -5.41 -9.34
CA ARG A 32 -8.89 -5.36 -7.98
C ARG A 32 -8.56 -3.94 -7.54
N VAL A 33 -8.65 -3.69 -6.24
CA VAL A 33 -8.15 -2.47 -5.61
C VAL A 33 -6.62 -2.51 -5.40
N GLY A 34 -6.07 -1.45 -4.81
CA GLY A 34 -4.68 -1.36 -4.37
C GLY A 34 -3.75 -0.62 -5.33
N GLY A 35 -4.12 -0.45 -6.60
CA GLY A 35 -3.31 0.23 -7.61
C GLY A 35 -1.90 -0.37 -7.70
N ARG A 36 -0.88 0.44 -7.36
CA ARG A 36 0.55 0.06 -7.32
C ARG A 36 0.94 -0.84 -6.14
N THR A 37 0.03 -1.16 -5.23
CA THR A 37 0.21 -2.23 -4.24
C THR A 37 -0.55 -3.45 -4.73
N HIS A 38 0.13 -4.59 -4.80
CA HIS A 38 -0.45 -5.83 -5.29
C HIS A 38 0.25 -7.02 -4.66
N THR A 39 -0.42 -7.66 -3.72
CA THR A 39 0.02 -8.92 -3.11
C THR A 39 -0.62 -10.08 -3.86
N VAL A 40 0.16 -11.09 -4.23
CA VAL A 40 -0.32 -12.33 -4.84
C VAL A 40 0.07 -13.53 -3.99
N LYS A 41 -0.71 -14.59 -4.10
CA LYS A 41 -0.49 -15.89 -3.45
C LYS A 41 -0.55 -16.98 -4.50
N ASN A 42 0.34 -17.95 -4.42
CA ASN A 42 0.31 -19.15 -5.26
C ASN A 42 0.96 -20.34 -4.53
N ASP A 43 1.07 -21.48 -5.21
CA ASP A 43 1.60 -22.70 -4.60
C ASP A 43 3.13 -22.68 -4.38
N VAL A 44 3.83 -21.73 -5.01
CA VAL A 44 5.30 -21.57 -4.91
C VAL A 44 5.68 -20.56 -3.83
N VAL A 45 4.88 -19.50 -3.66
CA VAL A 45 5.06 -18.46 -2.66
C VAL A 45 3.76 -18.24 -1.89
N GLU A 46 3.83 -18.30 -0.56
CA GLU A 46 2.64 -18.10 0.27
C GLU A 46 2.03 -16.71 0.04
N TRP A 47 2.85 -15.66 0.07
CA TRP A 47 2.50 -14.30 -0.32
C TRP A 47 3.71 -13.58 -0.89
N VAL A 48 3.52 -12.81 -1.96
CA VAL A 48 4.56 -11.91 -2.51
C VAL A 48 3.94 -10.62 -3.01
N ASP A 49 4.60 -9.51 -2.69
CA ASP A 49 4.21 -8.19 -3.20
C ASP A 49 4.88 -7.93 -4.56
N LEU A 50 4.06 -7.73 -5.59
CA LEU A 50 4.47 -7.34 -6.95
C LEU A 50 4.46 -5.82 -7.14
N GLY A 51 4.26 -5.07 -6.06
CA GLY A 51 4.09 -3.62 -6.04
C GLY A 51 4.87 -2.96 -4.90
N GLY A 52 4.36 -1.85 -4.39
CA GLY A 52 4.97 -1.18 -3.23
C GLY A 52 4.81 -1.99 -1.94
N SER A 53 5.93 -2.45 -1.37
CA SER A 53 5.98 -3.39 -0.24
C SER A 53 6.66 -2.83 1.03
N TYR A 54 7.48 -1.79 0.89
CA TYR A 54 8.31 -1.30 1.98
C TYR A 54 7.70 -0.07 2.65
N VAL A 55 7.66 -0.09 3.97
CA VAL A 55 7.39 1.07 4.83
C VAL A 55 8.53 1.24 5.82
N GLY A 56 8.75 2.46 6.31
CA GLY A 56 9.87 2.75 7.19
C GLY A 56 9.60 3.86 8.20
N PRO A 57 10.59 4.15 9.07
CA PRO A 57 10.49 5.24 10.04
C PRO A 57 10.08 6.55 9.37
N THR A 58 9.34 7.40 10.08
CA THR A 58 8.75 8.68 9.62
C THR A 58 7.56 8.58 8.67
N GLN A 59 7.27 7.41 8.08
CA GLN A 59 6.08 7.20 7.24
C GLN A 59 4.82 6.99 8.09
N ASN A 60 4.52 7.94 8.96
CA ASN A 60 3.55 7.80 10.05
C ASN A 60 2.12 7.52 9.59
N HIS A 61 1.70 8.09 8.45
CA HIS A 61 0.32 7.92 7.96
C HIS A 61 0.01 6.48 7.56
N ILE A 62 0.89 5.84 6.79
CA ILE A 62 0.68 4.46 6.36
C ILE A 62 0.84 3.49 7.55
N LEU A 63 1.79 3.76 8.46
CA LEU A 63 1.97 2.95 9.67
C LEU A 63 0.75 3.01 10.59
N ARG A 64 0.16 4.20 10.78
CA ARG A 64 -1.07 4.36 11.56
C ARG A 64 -2.23 3.61 10.91
N LEU A 65 -2.41 3.76 9.59
CA LEU A 65 -3.47 3.07 8.87
C LEU A 65 -3.30 1.54 8.94
N SER A 66 -2.08 1.03 8.81
CA SER A 66 -1.79 -0.40 9.00
C SER A 66 -2.21 -0.87 10.40
N HIS A 67 -1.87 -0.13 11.45
CA HIS A 67 -2.29 -0.45 12.81
C HIS A 67 -3.82 -0.42 12.98
N GLU A 68 -4.50 0.61 12.46
CA GLU A 68 -5.98 0.70 12.48
C GLU A 68 -6.64 -0.50 11.79
N LEU A 69 -6.02 -1.05 10.75
CA LEU A 69 -6.51 -2.19 9.99
C LEU A 69 -6.00 -3.55 10.49
N GLY A 70 -5.22 -3.59 11.57
CA GLY A 70 -4.64 -4.83 12.12
C GLY A 70 -3.59 -5.49 11.23
N VAL A 71 -2.88 -4.69 10.41
CA VAL A 71 -1.79 -5.17 9.54
C VAL A 71 -0.45 -4.97 10.23
N ASP A 72 0.22 -6.07 10.54
CA ASP A 72 1.55 -6.05 11.16
C ASP A 72 2.67 -5.75 10.15
N THR A 73 3.81 -5.28 10.66
CA THR A 73 5.04 -5.07 9.89
C THR A 73 6.17 -5.92 10.44
N TYR A 74 7.13 -6.28 9.58
CA TYR A 74 8.34 -6.97 10.00
C TYR A 74 9.57 -6.26 9.43
N LYS A 75 10.72 -6.41 10.10
CA LYS A 75 11.98 -5.86 9.61
C LYS A 75 12.52 -6.73 8.49
N ILE A 76 12.86 -6.10 7.37
CA ILE A 76 13.54 -6.77 6.27
C ILE A 76 14.97 -7.10 6.68
N PHE A 77 15.47 -8.27 6.26
CA PHE A 77 16.89 -8.60 6.38
C PHE A 77 17.68 -7.72 5.40
N ALA A 78 18.49 -6.80 5.94
CA ALA A 78 19.22 -5.80 5.17
C ALA A 78 20.74 -5.93 5.34
N ASP A 79 21.27 -7.16 5.33
CA ASP A 79 22.71 -7.42 5.48
C ASP A 79 23.51 -7.20 4.17
N LEU A 80 22.94 -6.42 3.25
CA LEU A 80 23.50 -6.16 1.92
C LEU A 80 23.98 -4.71 1.83
N LYS A 81 25.12 -4.50 1.16
CA LYS A 81 25.60 -3.16 0.81
C LYS A 81 24.55 -2.44 -0.03
N SER A 82 23.96 -1.38 0.51
CA SER A 82 23.12 -0.48 -0.27
C SER A 82 24.00 0.32 -1.24
N ILE A 83 23.71 0.23 -2.54
CA ILE A 83 24.34 1.08 -3.54
C ILE A 83 23.37 2.24 -3.79
N HIS A 84 23.69 3.40 -3.20
CA HIS A 84 23.01 4.65 -3.57
C HIS A 84 23.66 5.18 -4.85
N TYR A 85 22.94 5.06 -5.97
CA TYR A 85 23.32 5.71 -7.23
C TYR A 85 22.73 7.12 -7.25
N SER A 86 23.58 8.12 -7.05
CA SER A 86 23.28 9.53 -7.32
C SER A 86 23.83 9.86 -8.70
N GLY A 87 22.95 9.88 -9.71
CA GLY A 87 23.23 10.44 -11.02
C GLY A 87 23.20 11.96 -11.02
#